data_AF-A0A2N2VZA0-F1
#
_entry.id   AF-A0A2N2VZA0-F1
#
_cell.length_a   1.000
_cell.length_b   1.000
_cell.length_c   1.000
_cell.angle_alpha   90.00
_cell.angle_beta   90.00
_cell.angle_gamma   90.00
#
_symmetry.space_group_name_H-M   'P 1'
#
loop_
_entity.id
_entity.type
_entity.pdbx_description
1 polymer ?
#
loop_
_entity_poly.entity_id
_entity_poly.type
_entity_poly.pdbx_seq_one_letter_code
_entity_poly.pdbx_strand_id
1 'polypeptide(L)' 'MNNIKKLTYKEALKQLEDLVNRIESPEADITNLAEDVKHAISLVKHCREQIKGFGQELDKIIEQ' A
#
# COMPACT_ATOMS: atom_id res chain seq x y z
N MET A 1 -10.75 -8.72 8.63
CA MET A 1 -10.06 -7.45 8.94
C MET A 1 -8.60 -7.60 8.52
N ASN A 2 -8.23 -7.10 7.32
CA ASN A 2 -6.84 -7.13 6.86
C ASN A 2 -6.01 -6.18 7.72
N ASN A 3 -4.98 -6.71 8.38
CA ASN A 3 -4.13 -5.93 9.27
C ASN A 3 -2.98 -5.28 8.49
N ILE A 4 -3.34 -4.32 7.62
CA ILE A 4 -2.41 -3.60 6.73
C ILE A 4 -1.22 -3.02 7.51
N LYS A 5 -1.46 -2.58 8.75
CA LYS A 5 -0.43 -2.03 9.65
C LYS A 5 0.69 -3.01 10.01
N LYS A 6 0.49 -4.32 9.83
CA LYS A 6 1.50 -5.36 10.09
C LYS A 6 2.32 -5.73 8.85
N LEU A 7 1.98 -5.20 7.69
CA LEU A 7 2.68 -5.54 6.44
C LEU A 7 4.02 -4.81 6.37
N THR A 8 5.05 -5.54 5.96
CA THR A 8 6.29 -4.91 5.48
C THR A 8 6.00 -4.10 4.22
N TYR A 9 6.89 -3.15 3.89
CA TYR A 9 6.77 -2.37 2.66
C TYR A 9 6.65 -3.27 1.43
N LYS A 10 7.47 -4.32 1.35
CA LYS A 10 7.47 -5.26 0.21
C LYS A 10 6.16 -6.03 0.09
N GLU A 11 5.59 -6.48 1.20
CA GLU A 11 4.30 -7.20 1.18
C GLU A 11 3.14 -6.27 0.80
N ALA A 12 3.13 -5.04 1.32
CA ALA A 12 2.12 -4.05 0.97
C ALA A 12 2.21 -3.63 -0.50
N LEU A 13 3.43 -3.47 -1.04
CA LEU A 13 3.66 -3.17 -2.44
C LEU A 13 3.16 -4.29 -3.35
N LYS A 14 3.49 -5.56 -3.02
CA LYS A 14 3.02 -6.72 -3.78
C LYS A 14 1.49 -6.79 -3.82
N GLN A 15 0.83 -6.60 -2.68
CA GLN A 15 -0.64 -6.59 -2.63
C GLN A 15 -1.25 -5.44 -3.44
N LEU A 16 -0.56 -4.29 -3.50
CA LEU A 16 -0.99 -3.16 -4.30
C LEU A 16 -0.88 -3.48 -5.79
N GLU A 17 0.22 -4.08 -6.24
CA GLU A 17 0.40 -4.53 -7.63
C GLU A 17 -0.69 -5.54 -8.03
N ASP A 18 -0.97 -6.52 -7.17
CA ASP A 18 -2.03 -7.51 -7.40
C ASP A 18 -3.42 -6.86 -7.51
N LEU A 19 -3.71 -5.84 -6.70
CA LEU A 19 -4.96 -5.08 -6.78
C LEU A 19 -5.04 -4.25 -8.06
N VAL A 20 -3.97 -3.57 -8.46
CA VAL A 20 -3.94 -2.79 -9.71
C VAL A 20 -4.21 -3.72 -10.90
N ASN A 21 -3.57 -4.87 -10.97
CA ASN A 21 -3.81 -5.86 -12.01
C ASN A 21 -5.28 -6.32 -12.08
N ARG A 22 -5.92 -6.50 -10.91
CA ARG A 22 -7.36 -6.83 -10.84
C ARG A 22 -8.24 -5.68 -11.30
N ILE A 23 -7.93 -4.44 -10.90
CA ILE A 23 -8.68 -3.22 -11.23
C ILE A 23 -8.62 -2.94 -12.73
N GLU A 24 -7.47 -3.15 -13.35
CA GLU A 24 -7.24 -2.92 -14.78
C GLU A 24 -7.73 -4.07 -15.67
N SER A 25 -8.16 -5.19 -15.07
CA SER A 25 -8.68 -6.32 -15.84
C SER A 25 -9.99 -5.93 -16.55
N PRO A 26 -10.12 -6.19 -17.87
CA PRO A 26 -11.35 -5.93 -18.62
C PRO A 26 -12.54 -6.80 -18.15
N GLU A 27 -12.28 -7.81 -17.32
CA GLU A 27 -13.27 -8.73 -16.75
C GLU A 27 -13.69 -8.33 -15.32
N ALA A 28 -13.21 -7.19 -14.82
CA ALA A 28 -13.47 -6.74 -13.45
C ALA A 28 -14.95 -6.35 -13.23
N ASP A 29 -15.57 -6.96 -12.22
CA ASP A 29 -16.92 -6.60 -11.76
C ASP A 29 -16.88 -5.28 -10.97
N ILE A 30 -17.70 -4.32 -11.40
CA ILE A 30 -17.76 -2.96 -10.83
C ILE A 30 -18.09 -2.92 -9.34
N THR A 31 -18.82 -3.91 -8.83
CA THR A 31 -19.19 -3.98 -7.40
C THR A 31 -17.97 -4.32 -6.54
N ASN A 32 -17.10 -5.20 -7.05
CA ASN A 32 -15.86 -5.58 -6.39
C ASN A 32 -14.76 -4.51 -6.58
N LEU A 33 -14.84 -3.76 -7.68
CA LEU A 33 -13.88 -2.70 -8.00
C LEU A 33 -13.82 -1.59 -6.94
N ALA A 34 -14.97 -1.19 -6.39
CA ALA A 34 -15.00 -0.13 -5.37
C ALA A 34 -14.26 -0.52 -4.08
N GLU A 35 -14.37 -1.78 -3.66
CA GLU A 35 -13.66 -2.29 -2.48
C GLU A 35 -12.16 -2.50 -2.78
N ASP A 36 -11.82 -2.99 -3.96
CA ASP A 36 -10.43 -3.13 -4.41
C ASP A 36 -9.71 -1.78 -4.44
N VAL A 37 -10.36 -0.74 -4.96
CA VAL A 37 -9.82 0.63 -4.98
C VAL A 37 -9.62 1.18 -3.56
N LYS A 38 -10.59 1.00 -2.65
CA LYS A 38 -10.43 1.41 -1.24
C LYS A 38 -9.25 0.70 -0.57
N HIS A 39 -9.08 -0.58 -0.87
CA HIS A 39 -7.98 -1.37 -0.34
C HIS A 39 -6.63 -0.89 -0.91
N ALA A 40 -6.56 -0.62 -2.22
CA ALA A 40 -5.38 -0.06 -2.87
C ALA A 40 -4.98 1.29 -2.26
N ILE A 41 -5.94 2.20 -2.04
CA ILE A 41 -5.70 3.50 -1.38
C ILE A 41 -5.11 3.31 0.03
N SER A 42 -5.62 2.32 0.78
CA SER A 42 -5.11 2.01 2.12
C SER A 42 -3.68 1.50 2.10
N LEU A 43 -3.31 0.65 1.13
CA LEU A 43 -1.95 0.17 0.92
C LEU A 43 -1.01 1.31 0.50
N VAL A 44 -1.44 2.18 -0.40
CA VAL A 44 -0.68 3.38 -0.81
C VAL A 44 -0.37 4.26 0.40
N LYS A 45 -1.36 4.49 1.28
CA LYS A 45 -1.17 5.26 2.51
C LYS A 45 -0.12 4.61 3.42
N HIS A 46 -0.23 3.30 3.65
CA HIS A 46 0.74 2.55 4.46
C HIS A 46 2.16 2.61 3.90
N CYS A 47 2.33 2.42 2.59
CA CYS A 47 3.63 2.52 1.93
C CYS A 47 4.25 3.93 2.08
N ARG A 48 3.45 4.98 1.91
CA ARG A 48 3.91 6.37 2.09
C ARG A 48 4.34 6.65 3.53
N GLU A 49 3.58 6.15 4.51
CA GLU A 49 3.91 6.29 5.94
C GLU A 49 5.23 5.61 6.28
N GLN A 50 5.48 4.40 5.74
CA GLN A 50 6.75 3.72 5.93
C GLN A 50 7.93 4.48 5.31
N ILE A 51 7.82 4.93 4.05
CA ILE A 51 8.88 5.72 3.40
C ILE A 51 9.21 6.98 4.22
N LYS A 52 8.18 7.69 4.68
CA LYS A 52 8.37 8.88 5.52
C LYS A 52 9.05 8.53 6.83
N GLY A 53 8.62 7.46 7.50
CA GLY A 53 9.23 6.99 8.75
C GLY A 53 10.71 6.66 8.59
N PHE A 54 11.08 5.93 7.52
CA PHE A 54 12.48 5.64 7.20
C PHE A 54 13.29 6.92 6.95
N GLY A 55 12.74 7.89 6.19
CA GLY A 55 13.41 9.17 5.96
C GLY A 55 13.70 9.92 7.26
N GLN A 56 12.71 10.00 8.16
CA GLN A 56 12.87 10.64 9.47
C GLN A 56 13.89 9.94 10.37
N GLU A 57 14.03 8.62 10.26
CA GLU A 57 15.06 7.86 10.99
C GLU A 57 16.46 8.15 10.43
N LEU A 58 16.60 8.23 9.10
CA LEU A 58 17.86 8.61 8.45
C LEU A 58 18.29 10.03 8.83
N ASP A 59 17.37 11.00 8.80
CA ASP A 59 17.67 12.39 9.16
C ASP A 59 18.24 12.48 10.59
N LYS A 60 17.65 11.77 11.55
CA LYS A 60 18.14 11.72 12.94
C LYS A 60 19.55 11.13 13.07
N ILE A 61 19.91 10.17 12.21
CA ILE A 61 21.25 9.57 12.21
C ILE A 61 22.28 10.58 11.68
N ILE A 62 21.90 11.38 10.69
CA ILE A 62 22.79 12.38 10.06
C ILE A 62 22.97 13.62 10.94
N GLU A 63 21.95 14.00 11.72
CA GLU A 63 21.99 15.13 12.66
C GLU A 63 22.71 14.82 14.00
N GLN A 64 23.24 13.61 14.17
CA GLN A 64 24.10 13.20 15.30
C GLN A 64 25.57 13.55 15.03
#